data_AF-A0A2M7YDU7-F1
#
_entry.id   AF-A0A2M7YDU7-F1
#
_cell.length_a   1.000
_cell.length_b   1.000
_cell.length_c   1.000
_cell.angle_alpha   90.00
_cell.angle_beta   90.00
_cell.angle_gamma   90.00
#
_symmetry.space_group_name_H-M   'P 1'
#
loop_
_entity.id
_entity.type
_entity.pdbx_description
1 polymer ?
#
loop_
_entity_poly.entity_id
_entity_poly.type
_entity_poly.pdbx_seq_one_letter_code
_entity_poly.pdbx_strand_id
1 'polypeptide(L)'
;IVSTYQAVSGTGKAAVKELEKEAKDFLENRDTKPEIYPHQIAFNLFPQVGNLSKEYPGYYAEEVKFIRETRKILGEQDLAISATCVRVPVFNAHSEAITVEFEEKMSPEDAKQMLRNSPGIKVIDEPEKFLYPTPFDVSGKDEVFVGRIRKNPLFPNSLDLWVVGDNIRKGAALNAIQIAESLIKDSKN
;
A
#
# COMPACT_ATOMS: atom_id res chain seq x y z
N ILE A 1 -2.81 -2.63 12.51
CA ILE A 1 -1.44 -2.05 12.43
C ILE A 1 -0.96 -2.22 10.99
N VAL A 2 -0.38 -1.19 10.39
CA VAL A 2 0.13 -1.26 9.01
C VAL A 2 1.49 -0.58 8.90
N SER A 3 2.39 -1.19 8.13
CA SER A 3 3.60 -0.55 7.63
C SER A 3 3.56 -0.56 6.11
N THR A 4 3.60 0.61 5.50
CA THR A 4 3.52 0.76 4.05
C THR A 4 4.92 0.91 3.44
N TYR A 5 5.03 0.41 2.22
CA TYR A 5 6.22 0.43 1.37
C TYR A 5 5.78 1.07 0.05
N GLN A 6 5.73 2.40 0.06
CA GLN A 6 5.14 3.17 -1.02
C GLN A 6 6.17 3.41 -2.13
N ALA A 7 5.80 3.06 -3.36
CA ALA A 7 6.58 3.32 -4.56
C ALA A 7 6.75 4.82 -4.87
N VAL A 8 7.83 5.19 -5.56
CA VAL A 8 8.13 6.58 -5.96
C VAL A 8 7.13 7.17 -6.95
N SER A 9 6.41 6.35 -7.72
CA SER A 9 5.34 6.83 -8.62
C SER A 9 4.26 7.62 -7.88
N GLY A 10 4.03 7.35 -6.58
CA GLY A 10 3.08 8.11 -5.77
C GLY A 10 3.44 9.59 -5.58
N THR A 11 4.73 9.94 -5.69
CA THR A 11 5.20 11.34 -5.67
C THR A 11 5.14 11.97 -7.07
N GLY A 12 5.10 11.15 -8.13
CA GLY A 12 4.92 11.57 -9.51
C GLY A 12 6.11 11.30 -10.42
N LYS A 13 5.96 11.66 -11.70
CA LYS A 13 6.92 11.33 -12.77
C LYS A 13 8.33 11.88 -12.52
N ALA A 14 8.46 13.01 -11.84
CA ALA A 14 9.77 13.59 -11.53
C ALA A 14 10.55 12.71 -10.53
N ALA A 15 9.88 12.23 -9.48
CA ALA A 15 10.48 11.31 -8.50
C ALA A 15 10.87 9.95 -9.12
N VAL A 16 10.10 9.46 -10.10
CA VAL A 16 10.43 8.25 -10.87
C VAL A 16 11.75 8.45 -11.64
N LYS A 17 11.90 9.59 -12.33
CA LYS A 17 13.13 9.93 -13.06
C LYS A 17 14.32 10.15 -12.11
N GLU A 18 14.08 10.73 -10.95
CA GLU A 18 15.11 10.88 -9.92
C GLU A 18 15.64 9.53 -9.46
N LEU A 19 14.77 8.59 -9.09
CA LEU A 19 15.19 7.24 -8.69
C LEU A 19 16.02 6.56 -9.79
N GLU A 20 15.59 6.67 -11.06
CA GLU A 20 16.33 6.11 -12.20
C GLU A 20 17.73 6.73 -12.35
N LYS A 21 17.82 8.06 -12.30
CA LYS A 21 19.08 8.81 -12.42
C LYS A 21 20.02 8.48 -11.27
N GLU A 22 19.53 8.54 -10.02
CA GLU A 22 20.32 8.24 -8.83
C GLU A 22 20.82 6.80 -8.82
N ALA A 23 19.98 5.83 -9.21
CA ALA A 23 20.39 4.43 -9.28
C ALA A 23 21.52 4.24 -10.31
N LYS A 24 21.43 4.90 -11.47
CA LYS A 24 22.47 4.84 -12.50
C LYS A 24 23.77 5.52 -12.06
N ASP A 25 23.66 6.71 -11.47
CA ASP A 25 24.82 7.44 -10.96
C ASP A 25 25.54 6.64 -9.86
N PHE A 26 24.80 6.06 -8.91
CA PHE A 26 25.36 5.21 -7.87
C PHE A 26 26.10 3.99 -8.44
N LEU A 27 25.50 3.27 -9.40
CA LEU A 27 26.12 2.09 -10.02
C LEU A 27 27.37 2.43 -10.85
N GLU A 28 27.47 3.65 -11.35
CA GLU A 28 28.62 4.17 -12.10
C GLU A 28 29.63 4.91 -11.20
N ASN A 29 29.50 4.80 -9.87
CA ASN A 29 30.33 5.49 -8.86
C ASN A 29 30.37 7.01 -9.04
N ARG A 30 29.26 7.61 -9.48
CA ARG A 30 29.07 9.07 -9.53
C ARG A 30 28.29 9.55 -8.32
N ASP A 31 28.51 10.82 -7.96
CA ASP A 31 27.72 11.49 -6.93
C ASP A 31 26.25 11.61 -7.37
N THR A 32 25.34 11.14 -6.53
CA THR A 32 23.90 11.38 -6.70
C THR A 32 23.53 12.79 -6.28
N LYS A 33 22.61 13.42 -7.01
CA LYS A 33 22.10 14.76 -6.69
C LYS A 33 20.57 14.71 -6.56
N PRO A 34 20.03 14.53 -5.34
CA PRO A 34 18.59 14.58 -5.09
C PRO A 34 18.03 15.97 -5.37
N GLU A 35 16.92 16.05 -6.09
CA GLU A 35 16.23 17.29 -6.47
C GLU A 35 14.76 17.31 -5.99
N ILE A 36 14.11 16.14 -5.95
CA ILE A 36 12.71 15.94 -5.55
C ILE A 36 12.63 15.53 -4.09
N TYR A 37 13.46 14.58 -3.67
CA TYR A 37 13.56 14.17 -2.28
C TYR A 37 14.70 14.91 -1.55
N PRO A 38 14.62 15.04 -0.21
CA PRO A 38 15.67 15.71 0.57
C PRO A 38 17.00 14.95 0.58
N HIS A 39 16.97 13.65 0.26
CA HIS A 39 18.10 12.73 0.25
C HIS A 39 17.98 11.75 -0.92
N GLN A 40 19.03 10.98 -1.20
CA GLN A 40 19.05 9.93 -2.22
C GLN A 40 17.99 8.87 -1.89
N ILE A 41 17.05 8.65 -2.81
CA ILE A 41 16.04 7.59 -2.70
C ILE A 41 16.56 6.25 -3.23
N ALA A 42 17.43 6.27 -4.24
CA ALA A 42 18.03 5.03 -4.74
C ALA A 42 18.74 4.27 -3.62
N PHE A 43 18.43 2.96 -3.48
CA PHE A 43 18.99 2.10 -2.44
C PHE A 43 18.75 2.57 -0.99
N ASN A 44 17.68 3.35 -0.74
CA ASN A 44 17.40 3.94 0.58
C ASN A 44 15.90 3.89 0.93
N LEU A 45 15.54 4.17 2.19
CA LEU A 45 14.17 4.19 2.71
C LEU A 45 13.88 5.51 3.43
N PHE A 46 12.74 6.14 3.15
CA PHE A 46 12.31 7.34 3.89
C PHE A 46 11.09 7.07 4.75
N PRO A 47 11.20 7.12 6.08
CA PRO A 47 10.07 7.03 7.00
C PRO A 47 9.31 8.37 7.09
N GLN A 48 9.24 9.10 5.97
CA GLN A 48 8.59 10.39 5.84
C GLN A 48 7.83 10.40 4.51
N VAL A 49 6.50 10.40 4.60
CA VAL A 49 5.62 10.57 3.44
C VAL A 49 4.69 11.76 3.69
N GLY A 50 4.95 12.85 2.96
CA GLY A 50 4.30 14.13 3.19
C GLY A 50 4.98 14.95 4.30
N ASN A 51 4.30 16.02 4.71
CA ASN A 51 4.76 16.90 5.78
C ASN A 51 4.36 16.37 7.16
N LEU A 52 5.02 16.82 8.22
CA LEU A 52 4.54 16.58 9.59
C LEU A 52 3.11 17.09 9.75
N SER A 53 2.27 16.27 10.38
CA SER A 53 0.89 16.60 10.67
C SER A 53 0.79 17.49 11.91
N LYS A 54 -0.26 18.30 11.95
CA LYS A 54 -0.66 19.06 13.14
C LYS A 54 -1.68 18.31 14.00
N GLU A 55 -2.27 17.24 13.48
CA GLU A 55 -3.36 16.50 14.14
C GLU A 55 -2.82 15.53 15.19
N TYR A 56 -1.78 14.77 14.83
CA TYR A 56 -1.09 13.86 15.75
C TYR A 56 0.38 14.24 15.84
N PRO A 57 0.89 14.61 17.03
CA PRO A 57 2.31 14.93 17.21
C PRO A 57 3.22 13.79 16.75
N GLY A 58 4.19 14.10 15.89
CA GLY A 58 5.17 13.14 15.37
C GLY A 58 4.72 12.30 14.17
N TYR A 59 3.45 12.38 13.77
CA TYR A 59 2.95 11.70 12.56
C TYR A 59 3.11 12.56 11.32
N TYR A 60 3.23 11.92 10.16
CA TYR A 60 3.20 12.57 8.86
C TYR A 60 1.80 12.59 8.25
N ALA A 61 1.58 13.52 7.32
CA ALA A 61 0.27 13.76 6.70
C ALA A 61 -0.31 12.51 6.03
N GLU A 62 0.51 11.65 5.44
CA GLU A 62 0.04 10.40 4.81
C GLU A 62 -0.47 9.39 5.84
N GLU A 63 0.17 9.27 7.00
CA GLU A 63 -0.27 8.36 8.08
C GLU A 63 -1.61 8.83 8.66
N VAL A 64 -1.75 10.14 8.88
CA VAL A 64 -3.00 10.75 9.35
C VAL A 64 -4.12 10.58 8.31
N LYS A 65 -3.79 10.77 7.02
CA LYS A 65 -4.72 10.55 5.91
C LYS A 65 -5.18 9.10 5.87
N PHE A 66 -4.26 8.13 6.00
CA PHE A 66 -4.58 6.70 6.04
C PHE A 66 -5.60 6.41 7.16
N ILE A 67 -5.32 6.84 8.39
CA ILE A 67 -6.21 6.63 9.54
C ILE A 67 -7.60 7.22 9.28
N ARG A 68 -7.67 8.48 8.83
CA ARG A 68 -8.94 9.19 8.59
C ARG A 68 -9.75 8.55 7.46
N GLU A 69 -9.10 8.24 6.34
CA GLU A 69 -9.78 7.67 5.17
C GLU A 69 -10.28 6.27 5.45
N THR A 70 -9.52 5.42 6.14
CA THR A 70 -9.97 4.08 6.53
C THR A 70 -11.21 4.15 7.43
N ARG A 71 -11.18 4.99 8.48
CA ARG A 71 -12.35 5.21 9.37
C ARG A 71 -13.58 5.69 8.60
N LYS A 72 -13.39 6.64 7.68
CA LYS A 72 -14.47 7.17 6.85
C LYS A 72 -15.04 6.12 5.90
N ILE A 73 -14.20 5.32 5.24
CA ILE A 73 -14.61 4.29 4.28
C ILE A 73 -15.36 3.16 4.98
N LEU A 74 -14.90 2.73 6.15
CA LEU A 74 -15.52 1.64 6.90
C LEU A 74 -16.74 2.09 7.73
N GLY A 75 -16.95 3.41 7.87
CA GLY A 75 -18.01 3.94 8.73
C GLY A 75 -17.71 3.86 10.23
N GLU A 76 -16.50 3.46 10.61
CA GLU A 76 -16.08 3.18 11.99
C GLU A 76 -15.10 4.25 12.50
N GLN A 77 -15.61 5.26 13.21
CA GLN A 77 -14.79 6.40 13.67
C GLN A 77 -13.79 6.04 14.76
N ASP A 78 -14.13 5.06 15.60
CA ASP A 78 -13.31 4.65 16.74
C ASP A 78 -12.36 3.48 16.41
N LEU A 79 -12.30 3.06 15.13
CA LEU A 79 -11.41 1.98 14.71
C LEU A 79 -9.96 2.33 15.07
N ALA A 80 -9.33 1.42 15.84
CA ALA A 80 -7.95 1.54 16.26
C ALA A 80 -7.01 1.25 15.07
N ILE A 81 -6.29 2.28 14.63
CA ILE A 81 -5.37 2.19 13.50
C ILE A 81 -4.04 2.82 13.91
N SER A 82 -2.96 2.08 13.69
CA SER A 82 -1.60 2.59 13.72
C SER A 82 -0.97 2.31 12.37
N ALA A 83 -0.42 3.35 11.75
CA ALA A 83 0.17 3.33 10.42
C ALA A 83 1.56 3.97 10.46
N THR A 84 2.51 3.35 9.78
CA THR A 84 3.81 3.94 9.45
C THR A 84 3.99 3.91 7.94
N CYS A 85 4.23 5.09 7.36
CA CYS A 85 4.36 5.21 5.91
C CYS A 85 5.81 5.42 5.48
N VAL A 86 6.33 4.52 4.65
CA VAL A 86 7.72 4.56 4.18
C VAL A 86 7.76 4.66 2.66
N ARG A 87 8.49 5.65 2.12
CA ARG A 87 8.84 5.70 0.71
C ARG A 87 10.03 4.78 0.44
N VAL A 88 9.90 3.91 -0.56
CA VAL A 88 10.91 2.89 -0.90
C VAL A 88 11.36 3.02 -2.36
N PRO A 89 12.54 2.47 -2.76
CA PRO A 89 13.09 2.63 -4.10
C PRO A 89 12.45 1.64 -5.08
N VAL A 90 11.13 1.65 -5.13
CA VAL A 90 10.30 0.87 -6.03
C VAL A 90 9.63 1.84 -6.99
N PHE A 91 9.74 1.60 -8.29
CA PHE A 91 9.19 2.51 -9.29
C PHE A 91 7.68 2.67 -9.19
N ASN A 92 6.95 1.56 -9.10
CA ASN A 92 5.49 1.55 -9.10
C ASN A 92 4.92 0.39 -8.27
N ALA A 93 3.66 0.52 -7.88
CA ALA A 93 2.92 -0.35 -6.96
C ALA A 93 3.34 -0.19 -5.49
N HIS A 94 2.36 0.09 -4.62
CA HIS A 94 2.56 0.14 -3.18
C HIS A 94 2.45 -1.25 -2.59
N SER A 95 3.14 -1.47 -1.48
CA SER A 95 2.96 -2.68 -0.68
C SER A 95 2.72 -2.36 0.78
N GLU A 96 2.04 -3.25 1.47
CA GLU A 96 1.64 -3.06 2.86
C GLU A 96 1.78 -4.36 3.63
N ALA A 97 2.50 -4.32 4.75
CA ALA A 97 2.45 -5.35 5.76
C ALA A 97 1.39 -4.95 6.79
N ILE A 98 0.35 -5.77 6.93
CA ILE A 98 -0.80 -5.47 7.76
C ILE A 98 -0.95 -6.57 8.81
N THR A 99 -1.20 -6.14 10.04
CA THR A 99 -1.77 -6.98 11.10
C THR A 99 -3.15 -6.45 11.42
N VAL A 100 -4.17 -7.30 11.32
CA VAL A 100 -5.57 -6.97 11.59
C VAL A 100 -6.10 -7.92 12.67
N GLU A 101 -6.82 -7.36 13.64
CA GLU A 101 -7.50 -8.08 14.71
C GLU A 101 -9.01 -8.02 14.45
N PHE A 102 -9.70 -9.14 14.66
CA PHE A 102 -11.13 -9.30 14.41
C PHE A 102 -11.88 -9.54 15.71
N GLU A 103 -13.15 -9.11 15.78
CA GLU A 103 -14.02 -9.37 16.93
C GLU A 103 -14.22 -10.88 17.16
N GLU A 104 -14.46 -11.60 16.07
CA GLU A 104 -14.63 -13.05 16.05
C GLU A 104 -13.39 -13.75 15.47
N LYS A 105 -13.27 -15.04 15.78
CA LYS A 105 -12.16 -15.86 15.28
C LYS A 105 -12.20 -15.93 13.76
N MET A 106 -11.17 -15.40 13.12
CA MET A 106 -10.92 -15.53 11.67
C MET A 106 -9.78 -16.52 11.42
N SER A 107 -10.01 -17.57 10.63
CA SER A 107 -8.93 -18.46 10.19
C SER A 107 -8.26 -17.93 8.92
N PRO A 108 -6.96 -18.24 8.68
CA PRO A 108 -6.30 -17.90 7.42
C PRO A 108 -7.02 -18.50 6.20
N GLU A 109 -7.57 -19.70 6.31
CA GLU A 109 -8.29 -20.40 5.25
C GLU A 109 -9.59 -19.70 4.89
N ASP A 110 -10.39 -19.31 5.89
CA ASP A 110 -11.64 -18.58 5.70
C ASP A 110 -11.35 -17.20 5.08
N ALA A 111 -10.36 -16.49 5.60
CA ALA A 111 -9.94 -15.20 5.05
C ALA A 111 -9.50 -15.31 3.58
N LYS A 112 -8.70 -16.34 3.22
CA LYS A 112 -8.32 -16.62 1.83
C LYS A 112 -9.54 -16.86 0.95
N GLN A 113 -10.52 -17.62 1.44
CA GLN A 113 -11.73 -17.93 0.68
C GLN A 113 -12.58 -16.67 0.43
N MET A 114 -12.77 -15.83 1.45
CA MET A 114 -13.49 -14.55 1.34
C MET A 114 -12.80 -13.59 0.37
N LEU A 115 -11.46 -13.46 0.48
CA LEU A 115 -10.68 -12.59 -0.39
C LEU A 115 -10.68 -13.05 -1.85
N ARG A 116 -10.63 -14.36 -2.12
CA ARG A 116 -10.76 -14.90 -3.49
C ARG A 116 -12.11 -14.60 -4.14
N ASN A 117 -13.15 -14.52 -3.33
CA ASN A 117 -14.51 -14.21 -3.78
C ASN A 117 -14.79 -12.71 -3.86
N SER A 118 -13.86 -11.87 -3.40
CA SER A 118 -14.02 -10.42 -3.36
C SER A 118 -13.66 -9.78 -4.70
N PRO A 119 -14.54 -8.99 -5.33
CA PRO A 119 -14.26 -8.36 -6.61
C PRO A 119 -13.01 -7.48 -6.59
N GLY A 120 -12.15 -7.63 -7.59
CA GLY A 120 -10.91 -6.84 -7.73
C GLY A 120 -9.77 -7.26 -6.79
N ILE A 121 -9.93 -8.34 -6.02
CA ILE A 121 -8.88 -8.93 -5.20
C ILE A 121 -8.37 -10.22 -5.84
N LYS A 122 -7.05 -10.40 -5.86
CA LYS A 122 -6.40 -11.64 -6.30
C LYS A 122 -5.48 -12.19 -5.23
N VAL A 123 -5.76 -13.39 -4.75
CA VAL A 123 -4.94 -14.06 -3.73
C VAL A 123 -3.80 -14.83 -4.39
N ILE A 124 -2.56 -14.50 -4.05
CA ILE A 124 -1.34 -15.25 -4.39
C ILE A 124 -0.66 -15.60 -3.06
N ASP A 125 -0.85 -16.82 -2.57
CA ASP A 125 -0.39 -17.19 -1.22
C ASP A 125 0.02 -18.65 -1.12
N GLU A 126 1.15 -18.98 -1.76
CA GLU A 126 1.80 -20.29 -1.68
C GLU A 126 3.29 -20.08 -1.34
N PRO A 127 3.62 -19.71 -0.09
CA PRO A 127 4.99 -19.36 0.31
C PRO A 127 5.99 -20.50 0.12
N GLU A 128 5.56 -21.76 0.25
CA GLU A 128 6.37 -22.95 -0.01
C GLU A 128 6.83 -23.06 -1.48
N LYS A 129 6.16 -22.35 -2.40
CA LYS A 129 6.51 -22.25 -3.82
C LYS A 129 7.08 -20.88 -4.19
N PHE A 130 7.37 -20.04 -3.20
CA PHE A 130 7.80 -18.64 -3.38
C PHE A 130 6.78 -17.78 -4.14
N LEU A 131 5.48 -18.12 -4.04
CA LEU A 131 4.42 -17.35 -4.68
C LEU A 131 3.76 -16.42 -3.67
N TYR A 132 4.06 -15.13 -3.80
CA TYR A 132 3.46 -14.03 -3.06
C TYR A 132 3.51 -12.76 -3.92
N PRO A 133 2.65 -11.76 -3.66
CA PRO A 133 2.63 -10.54 -4.44
C PRO A 133 3.94 -9.75 -4.29
N THR A 134 4.47 -9.25 -5.40
CA THR A 134 5.60 -8.30 -5.41
C THR A 134 5.20 -7.04 -6.18
N PRO A 135 5.76 -5.86 -5.86
CA PRO A 135 5.46 -4.64 -6.61
C PRO A 135 5.70 -4.78 -8.11
N PHE A 136 6.78 -5.46 -8.50
CA PHE A 136 7.17 -5.65 -9.89
C PHE A 136 6.10 -6.41 -10.68
N ASP A 137 5.60 -7.52 -10.14
CA ASP A 137 4.59 -8.34 -10.80
C ASP A 137 3.20 -7.70 -10.81
N VAL A 138 2.91 -6.79 -9.88
CA VAL A 138 1.60 -6.15 -9.72
C VAL A 138 1.48 -4.83 -10.49
N SER A 139 2.59 -4.16 -10.76
CA SER A 139 2.61 -2.92 -11.52
C SER A 139 1.88 -3.07 -12.87
N GLY A 140 0.98 -2.12 -13.15
CA GLY A 140 0.16 -2.09 -14.36
C GLY A 140 -1.09 -2.97 -14.32
N LYS A 141 -1.35 -3.67 -13.20
CA LYS A 141 -2.57 -4.47 -13.03
C LYS A 141 -3.66 -3.68 -12.32
N ASP A 142 -4.90 -4.09 -12.59
CA ASP A 142 -6.07 -3.46 -12.01
C ASP A 142 -6.44 -4.15 -10.70
N GLU A 143 -6.08 -5.40 -10.43
CA GLU A 143 -6.42 -6.05 -9.17
C GLU A 143 -5.49 -5.63 -8.01
N VAL A 144 -6.01 -5.72 -6.78
CA VAL A 144 -5.21 -5.70 -5.55
C VAL A 144 -4.82 -7.14 -5.21
N PHE A 145 -3.54 -7.36 -4.98
CA PHE A 145 -2.98 -8.68 -4.74
C PHE A 145 -2.71 -8.88 -3.25
N VAL A 146 -3.14 -10.02 -2.71
CA VAL A 146 -3.01 -10.33 -1.29
C VAL A 146 -2.32 -11.68 -1.12
N GLY A 147 -1.40 -11.78 -0.17
CA GLY A 147 -0.70 -13.01 0.16
C GLY A 147 -0.14 -12.99 1.58
N ARG A 148 0.68 -14.00 1.91
CA ARG A 148 1.29 -14.16 3.24
C ARG A 148 0.26 -14.17 4.38
N ILE A 149 -0.96 -14.63 4.11
CA ILE A 149 -2.08 -14.63 5.04
C ILE A 149 -1.85 -15.74 6.06
N ARG A 150 -1.70 -15.37 7.33
CA ARG A 150 -1.38 -16.29 8.42
C ARG A 150 -1.88 -15.76 9.75
N LYS A 151 -2.04 -16.64 10.73
CA LYS A 151 -2.37 -16.26 12.10
C LYS A 151 -1.20 -15.49 12.72
N ASN A 152 -1.49 -14.36 13.37
CA ASN A 152 -0.49 -13.67 14.16
C ASN A 152 -0.35 -14.36 15.55
N PRO A 153 0.88 -14.59 16.04
CA PRO A 153 1.10 -15.36 17.26
C PRO A 153 0.94 -14.55 18.55
N LEU A 154 0.82 -13.22 18.47
CA LEU A 154 0.81 -12.32 19.64
C LEU A 154 -0.59 -11.81 19.97
N PHE A 155 -1.35 -11.38 18.97
CA PHE A 155 -2.68 -10.79 19.18
C PHE A 155 -3.78 -11.86 19.08
N PRO A 156 -4.84 -11.80 19.91
CA PRO A 156 -5.99 -12.69 19.75
C PRO A 156 -6.68 -12.44 18.40
N ASN A 157 -7.38 -13.45 17.86
CA ASN A 157 -8.21 -13.34 16.65
C ASN A 157 -7.62 -12.50 15.52
N SER A 158 -6.33 -12.66 15.23
CA SER A 158 -5.62 -11.74 14.34
C SER A 158 -4.88 -12.46 13.23
N LEU A 159 -4.79 -11.76 12.10
CA LEU A 159 -4.08 -12.20 10.91
C LEU A 159 -3.02 -11.18 10.51
N ASP A 160 -1.89 -11.70 10.04
CA ASP A 160 -0.94 -10.94 9.25
C ASP A 160 -1.17 -11.20 7.77
N LEU A 161 -1.08 -10.16 6.94
CA LEU A 161 -1.17 -10.26 5.48
C LEU A 161 -0.21 -9.28 4.80
N TRP A 162 0.10 -9.57 3.54
CA TRP A 162 0.87 -8.73 2.63
C TRP A 162 -0.01 -8.33 1.46
N VAL A 163 -0.14 -7.03 1.23
CA VAL A 163 -1.00 -6.47 0.18
C VAL A 163 -0.15 -5.66 -0.79
N VAL A 164 -0.41 -5.80 -2.09
CA VAL A 164 0.27 -5.04 -3.14
C VAL A 164 -0.75 -4.56 -4.17
N GLY A 165 -0.66 -3.31 -4.58
CA GLY A 165 -1.55 -2.74 -5.60
C GLY A 165 -0.89 -1.64 -6.40
N ASP A 166 -1.25 -1.51 -7.68
CA ASP A 166 -0.82 -0.39 -8.52
C ASP A 166 -1.45 0.92 -8.00
N ASN A 167 -0.61 1.80 -7.45
CA ASN A 167 -1.04 3.04 -6.82
C ASN A 167 -1.47 4.13 -7.82
N ILE A 168 -1.15 4.01 -9.10
CA ILE A 168 -1.55 4.96 -10.14
C ILE A 168 -2.90 4.56 -10.74
N ARG A 169 -3.07 3.26 -11.04
CA ARG A 169 -4.31 2.72 -11.59
C ARG A 169 -5.37 2.56 -10.52
N LYS A 170 -5.16 1.69 -9.53
CA LYS A 170 -6.17 1.44 -8.49
C LYS A 170 -6.26 2.57 -7.47
N GLY A 171 -5.13 3.13 -7.06
CA GLY A 171 -5.09 4.21 -6.06
C GLY A 171 -5.76 5.52 -6.50
N ALA A 172 -5.99 5.73 -7.81
CA ALA A 172 -6.60 6.96 -8.31
C ALA A 172 -7.58 6.72 -9.48
N ALA A 173 -7.11 6.21 -10.62
CA ALA A 173 -7.89 6.24 -11.86
C ALA A 173 -9.10 5.28 -11.86
N LEU A 174 -8.90 4.03 -11.43
CA LEU A 174 -9.93 3.00 -11.48
C LEU A 174 -10.97 3.20 -10.39
N ASN A 175 -10.60 3.68 -9.20
CA ASN A 175 -11.58 4.06 -8.19
C ASN A 175 -12.49 5.21 -8.69
N ALA A 176 -11.93 6.20 -9.39
CA ALA A 176 -12.72 7.28 -9.98
C ALA A 176 -13.69 6.77 -11.07
N ILE A 177 -13.25 5.85 -11.92
CA ILE A 177 -14.10 5.21 -12.94
C ILE A 177 -15.18 4.36 -12.28
N GLN A 178 -14.85 3.54 -11.28
CA GLN A 178 -15.81 2.67 -10.59
C GLN A 178 -16.89 3.48 -9.85
N ILE A 179 -16.51 4.63 -9.24
CA ILE A 179 -17.49 5.56 -8.67
C ILE A 179 -18.41 6.12 -9.76
N ALA A 180 -17.86 6.55 -10.91
CA ALA A 180 -18.65 7.06 -12.02
C ALA A 180 -19.59 5.99 -12.61
N GLU A 181 -19.13 4.75 -12.75
CA GLU A 181 -19.94 3.61 -13.21
C GLU A 181 -21.08 3.28 -12.24
N SER A 182 -20.83 3.35 -10.91
CA SER A 182 -21.87 3.16 -9.90
C SER A 182 -22.94 4.23 -10.03
N LEU A 183 -22.55 5.51 -10.12
CA LEU A 183 -23.48 6.63 -10.27
C LEU A 183 -24.34 6.51 -11.54
N ILE A 184 -23.76 6.03 -12.65
CA ILE A 184 -24.51 5.80 -13.89
C ILE A 184 -25.51 4.64 -13.75
N LYS A 185 -25.14 3.56 -13.05
CA LYS A 185 -26.06 2.44 -12.76
C LYS A 185 -27.21 2.89 -11.86
N ASP A 186 -26.92 3.68 -10.83
CA ASP A 186 -27.93 4.19 -9.90
C ASP A 186 -28.88 5.20 -10.57
N SER A 187 -28.41 5.98 -11.55
CA SER A 187 -29.24 6.93 -12.31
C SER A 187 -30.17 6.31 -13.35
N LYS A 188 -30.04 5.00 -13.63
CA LYS A 188 -30.87 4.25 -14.58
C LYS A 188 -31.93 3.36 -13.91
N ASN A 189 -31.99 3.38 -12.58
CA ASN A 189 -33.10 2.85 -11.77
C ASN A 189 -34.00 3.99 -11.29
#